data_AF-A0A931S8T9-F1
#
_entry.id   AF-A0A931S8T9-F1
#
_cell.length_a   1.000
_cell.length_b   1.000
_cell.length_c   1.000
_cell.angle_alpha   90.00
_cell.angle_beta   90.00
_cell.angle_gamma   90.00
#
_symmetry.space_group_name_H-M   'P 1'
#
loop_
_entity.id
_entity.type
_entity.pdbx_description
1 polymer ?
#
loop_
_entity_poly.entity_id
_entity_poly.type
_entity_poly.pdbx_seq_one_letter_code
_entity_poly.pdbx_strand_id
1 'polypeptide(L)' 'MIKNVPAGVCEVCGEQYFKAKIIKAMERVARSKKKPKETVKVPVRKLKVA' A
#
# COMPACT_ATOMS: atom_id res chain seq x y z
N MET A 1 -0.51 -5.69 1.36
CA MET A 1 -0.57 -4.68 0.27
C MET A 1 -2.04 -4.46 -0.09
N ILE A 2 -2.46 -3.21 -0.31
CA ILE A 2 -3.82 -2.88 -0.77
C ILE A 2 -3.72 -2.55 -2.26
N LYS A 3 -4.47 -3.26 -3.11
CA LYS A 3 -4.45 -3.10 -4.58
C LYS A 3 -5.63 -2.26 -5.05
N ASN A 4 -5.53 -1.70 -6.25
CA ASN A 4 -6.59 -0.92 -6.92
C ASN A 4 -7.09 0.27 -6.10
N VAL A 5 -6.17 0.98 -5.44
CA VAL A 5 -6.51 2.18 -4.68
C VAL A 5 -6.63 3.36 -5.66
N PRO A 6 -7.78 4.06 -5.74
CA PRO A 6 -7.91 5.22 -6.59
C PRO A 6 -7.04 6.37 -6.07
N ALA A 7 -6.12 6.84 -6.90
CA ALA A 7 -5.23 7.95 -6.63
C ALA A 7 -5.35 8.99 -7.74
N GLY A 8 -5.22 10.28 -7.38
CA GLY A 8 -4.77 11.26 -8.35
C GLY A 8 -3.25 11.17 -8.48
N VAL A 9 -2.72 11.50 -9.66
CA VAL A 9 -1.28 11.51 -9.92
C VAL A 9 -0.91 12.89 -10.44
N CYS A 10 0.13 13.49 -9.86
CA CYS A 10 0.67 14.74 -10.37
C CYS A 10 1.32 14.48 -11.74
N GLU A 11 0.87 15.19 -12.77
CA GLU A 11 1.35 15.00 -14.14
C GLU A 11 2.81 15.43 -14.33
N VAL A 12 3.36 16.24 -13.41
CA VAL A 12 4.73 16.76 -13.48
C VAL A 12 5.73 15.83 -12.77
N CYS A 13 5.43 15.41 -11.53
CA CYS A 13 6.37 14.65 -10.70
C CYS A 13 5.97 13.18 -10.48
N GLY A 14 4.75 12.78 -10.86
CA GLY A 14 4.25 11.42 -10.64
C GLY A 14 3.81 11.13 -9.21
N GLU A 15 3.82 12.13 -8.31
CA GLU A 15 3.38 11.92 -6.93
C GLU A 15 1.89 11.55 -6.86
N GLN A 16 1.61 10.51 -6.06
CA GLN A 16 0.25 10.04 -5.84
C GLN A 16 -0.39 10.75 -4.65
N TYR A 17 -1.57 11.33 -4.84
CA TYR A 17 -2.35 11.94 -3.78
C TYR A 17 -3.74 11.31 -3.69
N PHE A 18 -4.25 11.20 -2.46
CA PHE A 18 -5.47 10.47 -2.17
C PHE A 18 -6.47 11.39 -1.49
N LYS A 19 -7.74 11.32 -1.91
CA LYS A 19 -8.82 12.01 -1.20
C LYS A 19 -8.93 11.45 0.23
N ALA A 20 -9.27 12.29 1.20
CA ALA A 20 -9.39 11.89 2.61
C ALA A 20 -10.28 10.64 2.83
N LYS A 21 -11.38 10.52 2.07
CA LYS A 21 -12.27 9.33 2.12
C LYS A 21 -11.56 8.03 1.74
N ILE A 22 -10.59 8.09 0.83
CA ILE A 22 -9.81 6.94 0.36
C ILE A 22 -8.80 6.54 1.43
N ILE A 23 -8.07 7.52 2.01
CA ILE A 23 -7.15 7.25 3.13
C ILE A 23 -7.89 6.58 4.30
N LYS A 24 -9.03 7.11 4.74
CA LYS A 24 -9.84 6.50 5.81
C LYS A 24 -10.32 5.08 5.46
N ALA A 25 -10.55 4.77 4.19
CA ALA A 25 -10.89 3.42 3.75
C ALA A 25 -9.66 2.50 3.79
N MET A 26 -8.50 2.96 3.32
CA MET A 26 -7.24 2.23 3.38
C MET A 26 -6.86 1.89 4.83
N GLU A 27 -6.99 2.85 5.75
CA GLU A 27 -6.70 2.62 7.18
C GLU A 27 -7.58 1.51 7.77
N ARG A 28 -8.89 1.50 7.46
CA ARG A 28 -9.81 0.45 7.91
C ARG A 28 -9.42 -0.93 7.37
N VAL A 29 -8.95 -1.01 6.12
CA VAL A 29 -8.47 -2.26 5.52
C VAL A 29 -7.16 -2.70 6.17
N ALA A 30 -6.20 -1.78 6.34
CA ALA A 30 -4.90 -2.07 6.95
C ALA A 30 -5.00 -2.52 8.41
N ARG A 31 -5.93 -1.95 9.18
CA ARG A 31 -6.21 -2.33 10.58
C ARG A 31 -7.11 -3.56 10.71
N SER A 32 -7.65 -4.08 9.61
CA SER A 32 -8.56 -5.22 9.66
C SER A 32 -7.81 -6.49 10.04
N LYS A 33 -8.39 -7.28 10.96
CA LYS A 33 -7.89 -8.63 11.27
C LYS A 33 -8.34 -9.69 10.25
N LYS A 34 -9.03 -9.29 9.18
CA LYS A 34 -9.47 -10.20 8.12
C LYS A 34 -8.28 -10.77 7.38
N LYS A 35 -8.36 -12.06 7.03
CA LYS A 35 -7.34 -12.71 6.19
C LYS A 35 -7.25 -11.99 4.83
N PRO A 36 -6.04 -11.72 4.32
CA PRO A 36 -5.89 -11.12 3.00
C PRO A 36 -6.40 -12.10 1.93
N LYS A 37 -6.95 -11.55 0.85
CA LYS A 37 -7.42 -12.35 -0.30
C LYS A 37 -6.29 -13.08 -1.02
N GLU A 38 -5.09 -12.53 -0.95
CA GLU A 38 -3.90 -13.05 -1.61
C GLU A 38 -2.67 -12.74 -0.74
N THR A 39 -1.70 -13.66 -0.74
CA THR A 39 -0.41 -13.49 -0.08
C THR A 39 0.69 -13.53 -1.14
N VAL A 40 1.59 -12.55 -1.12
CA VAL A 40 2.75 -12.50 -2.01
C VAL A 40 3.99 -12.96 -1.26
N LYS A 41 4.77 -13.87 -1.84
CA LYS A 41 6.09 -14.28 -1.32
C LYS A 41 7.14 -13.28 -1.81
N VAL A 42 7.81 -12.60 -0.88
CA VAL A 42 8.85 -11.62 -1.21
C VAL A 42 10.21 -12.21 -0.82
N PRO A 43 11.16 -12.42 -1.77
CA PRO A 43 12.49 -12.90 -1.45
C PRO A 43 13.24 -11.82 -0.67
N VAL A 44 13.87 -12.21 0.44
CA VAL A 44 14.66 -11.32 1.29
C VAL A 44 16.11 -11.77 1.35
N ARG A 45 17.04 -10.83 1.41
CA ARG A 45 18.47 -11.08 1.67
C ARG A 45 18.82 -10.52 3.04
N LYS A 46 19.70 -11.22 3.76
CA LYS A 46 20.24 -10.70 5.03
C LYS A 46 21.38 -9.74 4.72
N LEU A 47 21.30 -8.51 5.22
CA LEU A 47 22.43 -7.60 5.25
C LEU A 47 23.38 -8.06 6.36
N LYS A 48 24.61 -8.43 6.02
CA LYS A 48 25.70 -8.61 7.01
C LYS A 48 26.54 -7.35 6.99
N VAL A 49 26.56 -6.64 8.11
CA VAL A 49 27.53 -5.55 8.34
C VAL A 49 28.67 -6.18 9.13
N ALA A 50 29.90 -6.03 8.64
CA ALA A 50 31.12 -6.51 9.29
C ALA A 50 31.58 -5.53 10.37
#